data_AF-A0A1E8FHP2-F1
#
_entry.id   AF-A0A1E8FHP2-F1
#
_cell.length_a   1.000
_cell.length_b   1.000
_cell.length_c   1.000
_cell.angle_alpha   90.00
_cell.angle_beta   90.00
_cell.angle_gamma   90.00
#
_symmetry.space_group_name_H-M   'P 1'
#
loop_
_entity.id
_entity.type
_entity.pdbx_description
1 polymer ?
#
loop_
_entity_poly.entity_id
_entity_poly.type
_entity_poly.pdbx_seq_one_letter_code
_entity_poly.pdbx_strand_id
1 'polypeptide(L)'
;MDSRFRLGGIAALVCAMCFVIGFTMILFVMPDIHVNGDERLQAILAQPRLIQSWYLIIFVLFGIALLLLNRSLYLPPAEASGQLQLIGALIGYVWAAYVFAIGFISVLTIEYLLHQSATQIEQAWPAIFAIQTGLGDGVEWIGGIWMVMINLSLYYHRVVSRQLSVYGGIVGITGLFTLYPPFAAVGGVFGVLQILWFCWLGSLLLRQKVRLLPT
;
A
#
# COMPACT_ATOMS: atom_id res chain seq x y z
N MET A 1 11.43 -17.26 -19.30
CA MET A 1 11.10 -16.09 -18.47
C MET A 1 11.22 -16.54 -17.05
N ASP A 2 12.10 -15.92 -16.26
CA ASP A 2 12.18 -16.23 -14.84
C ASP A 2 10.80 -15.97 -14.22
N SER A 3 10.18 -17.03 -13.72
CA SER A 3 8.82 -17.02 -13.15
C SER A 3 8.69 -15.94 -12.07
N ARG A 4 9.79 -15.69 -11.34
CA ARG A 4 9.88 -14.70 -10.28
C ARG A 4 9.71 -13.26 -10.77
N PHE A 5 10.39 -12.86 -11.85
CA PHE A 5 10.28 -11.49 -12.36
C PHE A 5 8.93 -11.22 -13.02
N ARG A 6 8.35 -12.23 -13.68
CA ARG A 6 6.97 -12.07 -14.19
C ARG A 6 5.99 -11.86 -13.05
N LEU A 7 6.08 -12.68 -12.01
CA LEU A 7 5.20 -12.56 -10.84
C LEU A 7 5.37 -11.20 -10.17
N GLY A 8 6.61 -10.75 -9.97
CA GLY A 8 6.91 -9.42 -9.43
C GLY A 8 6.39 -8.28 -10.29
N GLY A 9 6.54 -8.40 -11.61
CA GLY A 9 6.07 -7.39 -12.56
C GLY A 9 4.54 -7.26 -12.56
N ILE A 10 3.82 -8.39 -12.56
CA ILE A 10 2.36 -8.41 -12.44
C ILE A 10 1.94 -7.82 -11.08
N ALA A 11 2.58 -8.26 -10.01
CA ALA A 11 2.30 -7.78 -8.66
C ALA A 11 2.46 -6.26 -8.53
N ALA A 12 3.53 -5.69 -9.09
CA ALA A 12 3.72 -4.23 -9.10
C ALA A 12 2.59 -3.51 -9.83
N LEU A 13 2.15 -4.02 -10.99
CA LEU A 13 1.03 -3.41 -11.72
C LEU A 13 -0.31 -3.54 -10.97
N VAL A 14 -0.53 -4.63 -10.24
CA VAL A 14 -1.69 -4.78 -9.37
C VAL A 14 -1.64 -3.77 -8.22
N CYS A 15 -0.48 -3.53 -7.60
CA CYS A 15 -0.32 -2.47 -6.61
C CYS A 15 -0.68 -1.09 -7.18
N ALA A 16 -0.20 -0.76 -8.38
CA ALA A 16 -0.55 0.49 -9.06
C ALA A 16 -2.06 0.61 -9.32
N MET A 17 -2.69 -0.46 -9.79
CA MET A 17 -4.13 -0.52 -10.04
C MET A 17 -4.93 -0.28 -8.76
N CYS A 18 -4.56 -0.90 -7.65
CA CYS A 18 -5.21 -0.68 -6.35
C CYS A 18 -5.17 0.79 -5.94
N PHE A 19 -4.04 1.49 -6.12
CA PHE A 19 -3.96 2.93 -5.86
C PHE A 19 -4.87 3.73 -6.78
N VAL A 20 -4.89 3.45 -8.09
CA VAL A 20 -5.78 4.14 -9.04
C VAL A 20 -7.25 3.96 -8.64
N ILE A 21 -7.65 2.75 -8.25
CA ILE A 21 -9.01 2.47 -7.76
C ILE A 21 -9.28 3.23 -6.45
N GLY A 22 -8.32 3.27 -5.53
CA GLY A 22 -8.36 4.07 -4.31
C GLY A 22 -8.64 5.55 -4.60
N PHE A 23 -7.79 6.19 -5.40
CA PHE A 23 -7.97 7.59 -5.79
C PHE A 23 -9.27 7.82 -6.56
N THR A 24 -9.68 6.90 -7.43
CA THR A 24 -10.92 7.05 -8.18
C THR A 24 -12.14 7.12 -7.25
N MET A 25 -12.16 6.26 -6.21
CA MET A 25 -13.24 6.26 -5.24
C MET A 25 -13.32 7.60 -4.49
N ILE A 26 -12.20 8.08 -3.95
CA ILE A 26 -12.17 9.26 -3.07
C ILE A 26 -12.21 10.60 -3.83
N LEU A 27 -11.95 10.62 -5.14
CA LEU A 27 -11.98 11.85 -5.93
C LEU A 27 -13.26 11.99 -6.76
N PHE A 28 -13.86 10.88 -7.19
CA PHE A 28 -14.94 10.92 -8.19
C PHE A 28 -16.21 10.18 -7.78
N VAL A 29 -16.10 9.07 -7.03
CA VAL A 29 -17.27 8.24 -6.71
C VAL A 29 -17.92 8.66 -5.39
N MET A 30 -17.10 8.89 -4.37
CA MET A 30 -17.55 9.16 -3.01
C MET A 30 -16.54 10.06 -2.27
N PRO A 31 -16.46 11.35 -2.67
CA PRO A 31 -15.44 12.27 -2.15
C PRO A 31 -15.57 12.56 -0.65
N ASP A 32 -16.80 12.43 -0.14
CA ASP A 32 -17.15 12.77 1.23
C ASP A 32 -16.72 11.68 2.25
N ILE A 33 -16.30 10.49 1.78
CA ILE A 33 -15.98 9.33 2.64
C ILE A 33 -14.78 9.55 3.60
N HIS A 34 -14.01 10.62 3.39
CA HIS A 34 -12.85 11.00 4.22
C HIS A 34 -13.02 12.33 4.95
N VAL A 35 -14.18 13.00 4.87
CA VAL A 35 -14.36 14.33 5.47
C VAL A 35 -14.46 14.24 6.99
N ASN A 36 -15.33 13.35 7.50
CA ASN A 36 -15.49 13.10 8.92
C ASN A 36 -16.12 11.72 9.18
N GLY A 37 -16.24 11.36 10.46
CA GLY A 37 -16.80 10.07 10.86
C GLY A 37 -18.27 9.90 10.48
N ASP A 38 -19.07 10.97 10.51
CA ASP A 38 -20.50 10.90 10.23
C ASP A 38 -20.77 10.67 8.73
N GLU A 39 -20.08 11.41 7.87
CA GLU A 39 -20.15 11.24 6.41
C GLU A 39 -19.64 9.86 5.98
N ARG A 40 -18.56 9.37 6.59
CA ARG A 40 -18.09 8.00 6.36
C ARG A 40 -19.11 6.95 6.78
N LEU A 41 -19.78 7.12 7.93
CA LEU A 41 -20.84 6.20 8.36
C LEU A 41 -22.02 6.22 7.40
N GLN A 42 -22.49 7.41 7.01
CA GLN A 42 -23.59 7.56 6.06
C GLN A 42 -23.26 6.89 4.72
N ALA A 43 -22.05 7.09 4.21
CA ALA A 43 -21.54 6.41 3.02
C ALA A 43 -21.59 4.88 3.17
N ILE A 44 -21.07 4.35 4.29
CA ILE A 44 -21.07 2.91 4.60
C ILE A 44 -22.49 2.34 4.60
N LEU A 45 -23.44 3.02 5.26
CA LEU A 45 -24.82 2.54 5.34
C LEU A 45 -25.57 2.68 4.01
N ALA A 46 -25.24 3.68 3.20
CA ALA A 46 -25.86 3.90 1.90
C ALA A 46 -25.41 2.88 0.85
N GLN A 47 -24.12 2.53 0.81
CA GLN A 47 -23.53 1.64 -0.19
C GLN A 47 -22.53 0.63 0.42
N PRO A 48 -22.99 -0.25 1.35
CA PRO A 48 -22.09 -1.10 2.13
C PRO A 48 -21.27 -2.06 1.26
N ARG A 49 -21.91 -2.69 0.26
CA ARG A 49 -21.25 -3.66 -0.63
C ARG A 49 -20.19 -3.01 -1.53
N LEU A 50 -20.44 -1.78 -1.96
CA LEU A 50 -19.48 -1.02 -2.77
C LEU A 50 -18.23 -0.72 -1.95
N ILE A 51 -18.40 -0.17 -0.75
CA ILE A 51 -17.29 0.20 0.13
C ILE A 51 -16.54 -1.05 0.64
N GLN A 52 -17.25 -2.13 0.93
CA GLN A 52 -16.64 -3.40 1.31
C GLN A 52 -15.78 -3.97 0.16
N SER A 53 -16.29 -3.95 -1.08
CA SER A 53 -15.51 -4.37 -2.26
C SER A 53 -14.29 -3.49 -2.48
N TRP A 54 -14.47 -2.18 -2.29
CA TRP A 54 -13.39 -1.20 -2.39
C TRP A 54 -12.28 -1.48 -1.36
N TYR A 55 -12.61 -1.68 -0.09
CA TYR A 55 -11.64 -2.05 0.96
C TYR A 55 -10.95 -3.38 0.69
N LEU A 56 -11.65 -4.39 0.18
CA LEU A 56 -11.01 -5.65 -0.25
C LEU A 56 -9.97 -5.42 -1.35
N ILE A 57 -10.24 -4.54 -2.31
CA ILE A 57 -9.31 -4.24 -3.40
C ILE A 57 -8.11 -3.42 -2.91
N ILE A 58 -8.35 -2.30 -2.24
CA ILE A 58 -7.27 -1.36 -1.92
C ILE A 58 -6.39 -1.83 -0.76
N PHE A 59 -6.91 -2.70 0.12
CA PHE A 59 -6.13 -3.24 1.23
C PHE A 59 -5.75 -4.70 1.00
N VAL A 60 -6.72 -5.62 0.85
CA VAL A 60 -6.41 -7.05 0.85
C VAL A 60 -5.69 -7.47 -0.44
N LEU A 61 -6.24 -7.12 -1.61
CA LEU A 61 -5.57 -7.41 -2.89
C LEU A 61 -4.22 -6.69 -3.00
N PHE A 62 -4.15 -5.43 -2.56
CA PHE A 62 -2.89 -4.70 -2.49
C PHE A 62 -1.85 -5.40 -1.61
N GLY A 63 -2.22 -5.82 -0.40
CA GLY A 63 -1.34 -6.52 0.53
C GLY A 63 -0.79 -7.82 -0.06
N ILE A 64 -1.64 -8.61 -0.73
CA ILE A 64 -1.22 -9.84 -1.43
C ILE A 64 -0.21 -9.50 -2.54
N ALA A 65 -0.53 -8.51 -3.39
CA ALA A 65 0.36 -8.08 -4.45
C ALA A 65 1.71 -7.59 -3.90
N LEU A 66 1.69 -6.82 -2.81
CA LEU A 66 2.89 -6.32 -2.15
C LEU A 66 3.77 -7.46 -1.59
N LEU A 67 3.18 -8.52 -1.02
CA LEU A 67 3.94 -9.70 -0.60
C LEU A 67 4.66 -10.36 -1.77
N LEU A 68 3.96 -10.55 -2.89
CA LEU A 68 4.53 -11.16 -4.10
C LEU A 68 5.63 -10.29 -4.71
N LEU A 69 5.42 -8.97 -4.72
CA LEU A 69 6.43 -8.01 -5.16
C LEU A 69 7.67 -8.09 -4.27
N ASN A 70 7.52 -8.02 -2.95
CA ASN A 70 8.63 -8.15 -2.01
C ASN A 70 9.42 -9.44 -2.24
N ARG A 71 8.73 -10.57 -2.34
CA ARG A 71 9.36 -11.86 -2.62
C ARG A 71 10.13 -11.86 -3.95
N SER A 72 9.63 -11.16 -4.96
CA SER A 72 10.30 -11.05 -6.26
C SER A 72 11.56 -10.19 -6.22
N LEU A 73 11.64 -9.22 -5.31
CA LEU A 73 12.74 -8.26 -5.23
C LEU A 73 13.90 -8.72 -4.33
N TYR A 74 13.63 -9.53 -3.29
CA TYR A 74 14.65 -9.97 -2.34
C TYR A 74 15.13 -11.41 -2.60
N LEU A 75 16.45 -11.61 -2.71
CA LEU A 75 17.07 -12.93 -2.91
C LEU A 75 16.97 -13.81 -1.66
N PRO A 76 17.01 -15.15 -1.80
CA PRO A 76 17.19 -16.05 -0.67
C PRO A 76 18.55 -15.80 0.05
N PRO A 77 18.63 -15.99 1.38
CA PRO A 77 19.81 -15.65 2.20
C PRO A 77 21.13 -16.40 1.87
N ALA A 78 21.14 -17.30 0.88
CA ALA A 78 22.30 -18.12 0.56
C ALA A 78 23.39 -17.35 -0.24
N GLU A 79 23.03 -16.23 -0.86
CA GLU A 79 23.90 -15.47 -1.77
C GLU A 79 24.11 -14.05 -1.24
N ALA A 80 25.07 -13.86 -0.33
CA ALA A 80 25.76 -12.59 -0.01
C ALA A 80 24.93 -11.27 -0.03
N SER A 81 23.63 -11.31 0.27
CA SER A 81 22.74 -10.15 0.20
C SER A 81 22.79 -9.44 1.55
N GLY A 82 23.51 -8.31 1.60
CA GLY A 82 23.78 -7.56 2.82
C GLY A 82 22.55 -7.25 3.66
N GLN A 83 22.78 -6.98 4.95
CA GLN A 83 21.77 -6.71 5.99
C GLN A 83 20.64 -5.76 5.54
N LEU A 84 20.93 -4.81 4.63
CA LEU A 84 19.97 -3.86 4.08
C LEU A 84 18.84 -4.54 3.27
N GLN A 85 19.14 -5.59 2.51
CA GLN A 85 18.12 -6.35 1.77
C GLN A 85 17.17 -7.08 2.72
N LEU A 86 17.72 -7.71 3.76
CA LEU A 86 16.91 -8.40 4.76
C LEU A 86 15.99 -7.43 5.50
N ILE A 87 16.52 -6.30 5.97
CA ILE A 87 15.74 -5.27 6.67
C ILE A 87 14.64 -4.72 5.77
N GLY A 88 14.96 -4.39 4.51
CA GLY A 88 13.96 -3.93 3.54
C GLY A 88 12.85 -4.96 3.31
N ALA A 89 13.17 -6.25 3.23
CA ALA A 89 12.20 -7.32 3.08
C ALA A 89 11.26 -7.42 4.28
N LEU A 90 11.82 -7.41 5.48
CA LEU A 90 11.06 -7.46 6.73
C LEU A 90 10.10 -6.28 6.83
N ILE A 91 10.55 -5.07 6.53
CA ILE A 91 9.70 -3.87 6.56
C ILE A 91 8.58 -3.96 5.52
N GLY A 92 8.87 -4.51 4.32
CA GLY A 92 7.85 -4.76 3.31
C GLY A 92 6.77 -5.73 3.75
N TYR A 93 7.15 -6.79 4.47
CA TYR A 93 6.20 -7.74 5.05
C TYR A 93 5.40 -7.16 6.22
N VAL A 94 6.04 -6.33 7.07
CA VAL A 94 5.35 -5.58 8.12
C VAL A 94 4.31 -4.65 7.52
N TRP A 95 4.65 -3.94 6.43
CA TRP A 95 3.69 -3.07 5.74
C TRP A 95 2.50 -3.86 5.20
N ALA A 96 2.73 -5.00 4.55
CA ALA A 96 1.65 -5.85 4.06
C ALA A 96 0.74 -6.35 5.20
N ALA A 97 1.31 -6.79 6.32
CA ALA A 97 0.55 -7.21 7.50
C ALA A 97 -0.30 -6.06 8.08
N TYR A 98 0.27 -4.85 8.14
CA TYR A 98 -0.43 -3.65 8.58
C TYR A 98 -1.62 -3.31 7.68
N VAL A 99 -1.40 -3.35 6.36
CA VAL A 99 -2.45 -3.17 5.35
C VAL A 99 -3.57 -4.21 5.50
N PHE A 100 -3.23 -5.49 5.75
CA PHE A 100 -4.24 -6.52 5.99
C PHE A 100 -5.08 -6.23 7.23
N ALA A 101 -4.46 -5.83 8.33
CA ALA A 101 -5.17 -5.50 9.57
C ALA A 101 -6.22 -4.40 9.32
N ILE A 102 -5.82 -3.33 8.63
CA ILE A 102 -6.71 -2.22 8.28
C ILE A 102 -7.84 -2.68 7.37
N GLY A 103 -7.51 -3.46 6.33
CA GLY A 103 -8.49 -3.99 5.39
C GLY A 103 -9.54 -4.86 6.06
N PHE A 104 -9.11 -5.82 6.88
CA PHE A 104 -10.04 -6.71 7.56
C PHE A 104 -10.88 -6.00 8.61
N ILE A 105 -10.30 -5.08 9.39
CA ILE A 105 -11.09 -4.25 10.32
C ILE A 105 -12.15 -3.47 9.55
N SER A 106 -11.78 -2.84 8.43
CA SER A 106 -12.70 -2.02 7.63
C SER A 106 -13.82 -2.85 7.00
N VAL A 107 -13.49 -4.01 6.42
CA VAL A 107 -14.45 -4.93 5.79
C VAL A 107 -15.40 -5.57 6.81
N LEU A 108 -14.87 -6.05 7.94
CA LEU A 108 -15.66 -6.73 8.96
C LEU A 108 -16.48 -5.75 9.80
N THR A 109 -16.03 -4.51 9.94
CA THR A 109 -16.83 -3.43 10.54
C THR A 109 -18.14 -3.24 9.78
N ILE A 110 -18.09 -3.19 8.44
CA ILE A 110 -19.30 -2.99 7.63
C ILE A 110 -20.29 -4.12 7.90
N GLU A 111 -19.83 -5.37 7.89
CA GLU A 111 -20.66 -6.53 8.18
C GLU A 111 -21.26 -6.47 9.59
N TYR A 112 -20.46 -6.09 10.58
CA TYR A 112 -20.92 -5.90 11.95
C TYR A 112 -22.03 -4.86 12.06
N LEU A 113 -21.83 -3.68 11.46
CA LEU A 113 -22.78 -2.56 11.50
C LEU A 113 -24.12 -2.90 10.85
N LEU A 114 -24.11 -3.67 9.75
CA LEU A 114 -25.34 -4.08 9.04
C LEU A 114 -26.27 -4.96 9.90
N HIS A 115 -25.73 -5.59 10.95
CA HIS A 115 -26.48 -6.44 11.87
C HIS A 115 -26.84 -5.74 13.19
N GLN A 116 -26.55 -4.45 13.33
CA GLN A 116 -26.86 -3.67 14.52
C GLN A 116 -28.08 -2.78 14.32
N SER A 117 -28.77 -2.44 15.42
CA SER A 117 -29.76 -1.37 15.43
C SER A 117 -29.12 0.02 15.37
N ALA A 118 -29.88 1.04 14.96
CA ALA A 118 -29.37 2.41 14.83
C ALA A 118 -28.73 2.94 16.14
N THR A 119 -29.34 2.65 17.30
CA THR A 119 -28.81 3.04 18.61
C THR A 119 -27.50 2.36 18.95
N GLN A 120 -27.34 1.09 18.59
CA GLN A 120 -26.09 0.35 18.76
C GLN A 120 -24.98 0.87 17.83
N ILE A 121 -25.33 1.22 16.59
CA ILE A 121 -24.39 1.83 15.63
C ILE A 121 -23.88 3.17 16.19
N GLU A 122 -24.78 4.04 16.64
CA GLU A 122 -24.42 5.36 17.18
C GLU A 122 -23.48 5.25 18.39
N GLN A 123 -23.67 4.24 19.24
CA GLN A 123 -22.81 3.99 20.40
C GLN A 123 -21.45 3.40 20.03
N ALA A 124 -21.40 2.49 19.05
CA ALA A 124 -20.17 1.78 18.69
C ALA A 124 -19.29 2.55 17.69
N TRP A 125 -19.90 3.34 16.80
CA TRP A 125 -19.22 3.96 15.68
C TRP A 125 -18.06 4.87 16.07
N PRO A 126 -18.15 5.75 17.08
CA PRO A 126 -17.03 6.63 17.45
C PRO A 126 -15.75 5.85 17.80
N ALA A 127 -15.89 4.72 18.52
CA ALA A 127 -14.76 3.87 18.87
C ALA A 127 -14.18 3.15 17.64
N ILE A 128 -15.05 2.62 16.77
CA ILE A 128 -14.64 1.97 15.53
C ILE A 128 -13.92 2.96 14.61
N PHE A 129 -14.49 4.16 14.44
CA PHE A 129 -13.91 5.22 13.63
C PHE A 129 -12.53 5.62 14.16
N ALA A 130 -12.36 5.79 15.47
CA ALA A 130 -11.06 6.09 16.08
C ALA A 130 -10.00 5.01 15.81
N ILE A 131 -10.39 3.72 15.84
CA ILE A 131 -9.49 2.61 15.49
C ILE A 131 -9.14 2.66 14.00
N GLN A 132 -10.14 2.86 13.14
CA GLN A 132 -9.93 2.92 11.69
C GLN A 132 -9.06 4.09 11.26
N THR A 133 -9.24 5.29 11.83
CA THR A 133 -8.41 6.45 11.50
C THR A 133 -7.02 6.35 12.12
N GLY A 134 -6.91 5.88 13.37
CA GLY A 134 -5.62 5.68 14.03
C GLY A 134 -4.72 4.64 13.36
N LEU A 135 -5.31 3.65 12.67
CA LEU A 135 -4.56 2.70 11.85
C LEU A 135 -4.45 3.13 10.37
N GLY A 136 -5.51 3.71 9.81
CA GLY A 136 -5.69 3.88 8.37
C GLY A 136 -5.19 5.19 7.79
N ASP A 137 -5.37 6.33 8.48
CA ASP A 137 -5.09 7.67 7.93
C ASP A 137 -3.61 8.08 8.09
N GLY A 138 -2.71 7.09 8.03
CA GLY A 138 -1.27 7.28 8.16
C GLY A 138 -0.50 6.01 7.79
N VAL A 139 -1.00 5.19 6.88
CA VAL A 139 -0.30 3.95 6.44
C VAL A 139 0.97 4.23 5.65
N GLU A 140 1.11 5.45 5.13
CA GLU A 140 2.11 5.81 4.13
C GLU A 140 3.52 5.83 4.71
N TRP A 141 3.71 6.07 6.01
CA TRP A 141 5.05 6.13 6.58
C TRP A 141 5.75 4.77 6.56
N ILE A 142 5.04 3.67 6.83
CA ILE A 142 5.63 2.31 6.76
C ILE A 142 6.02 2.00 5.31
N GLY A 143 5.12 2.31 4.36
CA GLY A 143 5.40 2.23 2.93
C GLY A 143 6.56 3.14 2.51
N GLY A 144 6.69 4.31 3.14
CA GLY A 144 7.78 5.26 2.96
C GLY A 144 9.13 4.67 3.37
N ILE A 145 9.21 4.08 4.56
CA ILE A 145 10.41 3.38 5.04
C ILE A 145 10.77 2.25 4.07
N TRP A 146 9.78 1.42 3.71
CA TRP A 146 9.98 0.33 2.75
C TRP A 146 10.54 0.86 1.42
N MET A 147 9.93 1.92 0.86
CA MET A 147 10.35 2.56 -0.39
C MET A 147 11.79 3.06 -0.33
N VAL A 148 12.22 3.69 0.77
CA VAL A 148 13.62 4.11 0.92
C VAL A 148 14.54 2.89 0.95
N MET A 149 14.22 1.88 1.75
CA MET A 149 15.07 0.69 1.91
C MET A 149 15.21 -0.11 0.62
N ILE A 150 14.11 -0.39 -0.07
CA ILE A 150 14.15 -1.17 -1.32
C ILE A 150 14.92 -0.41 -2.39
N ASN A 151 14.72 0.91 -2.52
CA ASN A 151 15.39 1.68 -3.56
C ASN A 151 16.88 1.90 -3.27
N LEU A 152 17.28 2.01 -2.00
CA LEU A 152 18.69 1.99 -1.61
C LEU A 152 19.36 0.66 -1.98
N SER A 153 18.69 -0.46 -1.70
CA SER A 153 19.17 -1.78 -2.08
C SER A 153 19.30 -1.92 -3.61
N LEU A 154 18.24 -1.58 -4.35
CA LEU A 154 18.23 -1.64 -5.81
C LEU A 154 19.32 -0.76 -6.44
N TYR A 155 19.59 0.40 -5.83
CA TYR A 155 20.67 1.31 -6.24
C TYR A 155 22.05 0.70 -5.99
N TYR A 156 22.30 0.23 -4.77
CA TYR A 156 23.60 -0.31 -4.35
C TYR A 156 23.99 -1.52 -5.21
N HIS A 157 23.03 -2.42 -5.44
CA HIS A 157 23.22 -3.64 -6.21
C HIS A 157 23.05 -3.45 -7.73
N ARG A 158 22.78 -2.22 -8.21
CA ARG A 158 22.62 -1.87 -9.64
C ARG A 158 21.61 -2.78 -10.37
N VAL A 159 20.55 -3.17 -9.68
CA VAL A 159 19.49 -4.06 -10.18
C VAL A 159 18.64 -3.35 -11.24
N VAL A 160 18.32 -2.07 -10.99
CA VAL A 160 17.56 -1.19 -11.89
C VAL A 160 18.34 0.09 -12.20
N SER A 161 17.80 0.93 -13.10
CA SER A 161 18.40 2.23 -13.42
C SER A 161 18.51 3.13 -12.20
N ARG A 162 19.58 3.93 -12.13
CA ARG A 162 19.77 4.95 -11.08
C ARG A 162 18.58 5.90 -10.95
N GLN A 163 17.97 6.27 -12.07
CA GLN A 163 16.82 7.18 -12.11
C GLN A 163 15.63 6.59 -11.35
N LEU A 164 15.29 5.32 -11.59
CA LEU A 164 14.19 4.65 -10.89
C LEU A 164 14.46 4.54 -9.38
N SER A 165 15.69 4.19 -8.99
CA SER A 165 16.04 4.10 -7.57
C SER A 165 15.98 5.46 -6.86
N VAL A 166 16.52 6.52 -7.46
CA VAL A 166 16.45 7.87 -6.87
C VAL A 166 15.01 8.34 -6.78
N TYR A 167 14.22 8.13 -7.85
CA TYR A 167 12.80 8.43 -7.86
C TYR A 167 12.06 7.74 -6.71
N GLY A 168 12.24 6.42 -6.56
CA GLY A 168 11.64 5.67 -5.47
C GLY A 168 12.10 6.11 -4.07
N GLY A 169 13.34 6.56 -3.92
CA GLY A 169 13.80 7.18 -2.68
C GLY A 169 13.05 8.47 -2.34
N ILE A 170 12.81 9.34 -3.34
CA ILE A 170 12.01 10.57 -3.17
C ILE A 170 10.56 10.23 -2.78
N VAL A 171 9.97 9.22 -3.44
CA VAL A 171 8.64 8.72 -3.07
C VAL A 171 8.63 8.24 -1.61
N GLY A 172 9.66 7.49 -1.20
CA GLY A 172 9.78 7.01 0.17
C GLY A 172 9.84 8.15 1.21
N ILE A 173 10.66 9.17 0.96
CA ILE A 173 10.75 10.36 1.81
C ILE A 173 9.42 11.09 1.90
N THR A 174 8.68 11.18 0.79
CA THR A 174 7.33 11.78 0.75
C THR A 174 6.37 11.04 1.70
N GLY A 175 6.43 9.70 1.72
CA GLY A 175 5.65 8.89 2.66
C GLY A 175 6.06 9.06 4.12
N LEU A 176 7.35 9.29 4.41
CA LEU A 176 7.80 9.52 5.79
C LEU A 176 7.24 10.82 6.39
N PHE A 177 7.02 11.85 5.57
CA PHE A 177 6.45 13.11 6.05
C PHE A 177 5.03 12.98 6.59
N THR A 178 4.27 11.94 6.21
CA THR A 178 2.89 11.76 6.71
C THR A 178 2.83 11.43 8.20
N LEU A 179 3.95 11.01 8.81
CA LEU A 179 4.05 10.80 10.25
C LEU A 179 3.88 12.12 11.05
N TYR A 180 4.20 13.26 10.43
CA TYR A 180 4.01 14.56 11.05
C TYR A 180 2.62 15.10 10.71
N PRO A 181 1.70 15.30 11.69
CA PRO A 181 0.29 15.58 11.39
C PRO A 181 0.04 16.79 10.46
N PRO A 182 0.78 17.90 10.54
CA PRO A 182 0.65 18.99 9.57
C PRO A 182 0.95 18.64 8.11
N PHE A 183 1.63 17.52 7.86
CA PHE A 183 1.94 17.00 6.52
C PHE A 183 1.13 15.74 6.15
N ALA A 184 0.08 15.38 6.90
CA ALA A 184 -0.75 14.21 6.58
C ALA A 184 -1.32 14.24 5.15
N ALA A 185 -1.68 15.42 4.64
CA ALA A 185 -2.18 15.61 3.27
C ALA A 185 -1.16 15.21 2.17
N VAL A 186 0.13 15.12 2.50
CA VAL A 186 1.18 14.66 1.58
C VAL A 186 1.01 13.17 1.22
N GLY A 187 0.21 12.40 1.98
CA GLY A 187 -0.14 11.02 1.66
C GLY A 187 -0.74 10.85 0.26
N GLY A 188 -1.56 11.81 -0.20
CA GLY A 188 -2.07 11.82 -1.57
C GLY A 188 -0.95 11.92 -2.62
N VAL A 189 0.05 12.77 -2.36
CA VAL A 189 1.23 12.91 -3.23
C VAL A 189 2.05 11.62 -3.24
N PHE A 190 2.26 11.00 -2.08
CA PHE A 190 2.91 9.70 -1.96
C PHE A 190 2.24 8.64 -2.81
N GLY A 191 0.91 8.51 -2.74
CA GLY A 191 0.15 7.54 -3.52
C GLY A 191 0.29 7.76 -5.05
N VAL A 192 0.19 9.01 -5.52
CA VAL A 192 0.37 9.33 -6.95
C VAL A 192 1.78 8.98 -7.43
N LEU A 193 2.80 9.35 -6.65
CA LEU A 193 4.18 9.04 -6.98
C LEU A 193 4.45 7.52 -6.96
N GLN A 194 3.83 6.78 -6.04
CA GLN A 194 3.91 5.33 -5.96
C GLN A 194 3.31 4.65 -7.20
N ILE A 195 2.17 5.12 -7.73
CA ILE A 195 1.58 4.57 -8.96
C ILE A 195 2.63 4.55 -10.09
N LEU A 196 3.29 5.69 -10.32
CA LEU A 196 4.31 5.81 -11.35
C LEU A 196 5.50 4.88 -11.08
N TRP A 197 5.94 4.77 -9.82
CA TRP A 197 7.05 3.89 -9.45
C TRP A 197 6.70 2.42 -9.72
N PHE A 198 5.52 1.97 -9.30
CA PHE A 198 5.04 0.60 -9.52
C PHE A 198 4.90 0.28 -11.01
N CYS A 199 4.33 1.20 -11.80
CA CYS A 199 4.23 1.04 -13.26
C CYS A 199 5.61 0.92 -13.92
N TRP A 200 6.56 1.76 -13.51
CA TRP A 200 7.91 1.75 -14.07
C TRP A 200 8.66 0.47 -13.70
N LEU A 201 8.69 0.10 -12.41
CA LEU A 201 9.32 -1.13 -11.95
C LEU A 201 8.66 -2.37 -12.59
N GLY A 202 7.33 -2.43 -12.59
CA GLY A 202 6.58 -3.55 -13.16
C GLY A 202 6.89 -3.75 -14.64
N SER A 203 6.94 -2.66 -15.40
CA SER A 203 7.32 -2.69 -16.82
C SER A 203 8.76 -3.19 -17.04
N LEU A 204 9.71 -2.82 -16.18
CA LEU A 204 11.09 -3.31 -16.28
C LEU A 204 11.20 -4.81 -15.97
N LEU A 205 10.52 -5.28 -14.92
CA LEU A 205 10.50 -6.69 -14.52
C LEU A 205 9.89 -7.58 -15.62
N LEU A 206 8.76 -7.17 -16.20
CA LEU A 206 8.12 -7.90 -17.30
C LEU A 206 8.97 -7.94 -18.58
N ARG A 207 9.72 -6.87 -18.85
CA ARG A 207 10.61 -6.79 -20.01
C ARG A 207 12.00 -7.39 -19.76
N GLN A 208 12.26 -7.92 -18.57
CA GLN A 208 13.57 -8.45 -18.14
C GLN A 208 14.72 -7.45 -18.37
N LYS A 209 14.44 -6.15 -18.25
CA LYS A 209 15.46 -5.09 -18.33
C LYS A 209 16.18 -4.87 -16.99
N VAL A 210 16.10 -5.86 -16.10
CA VAL A 210 16.67 -5.86 -14.76
C VAL A 210 17.96 -6.68 -14.82
N ARG A 211 19.02 -6.19 -14.21
CA ARG A 211 20.30 -6.92 -14.19
C ARG A 211 20.16 -8.11 -13.24
N LEU A 212 20.39 -9.33 -13.74
CA LEU A 212 20.48 -10.52 -12.90
C LEU A 212 21.61 -10.30 -11.89
N LEU A 213 21.32 -10.47 -10.60
CA LEU A 213 22.37 -10.61 -9.60
C LEU A 213 23.09 -11.93 -9.90
N PRO A 214 24.43 -11.93 -9.91
CA PRO A 214 25.17 -13.18 -10.06
C PRO A 214 24.78 -14.10 -8.90
N THR A 215 24.37 -15.32 -9.25
CA THR A 215 24.22 -16.46 -8.33
C THR A 215 25.57 -16.81 -7.72
#